data_AF-A0A382SFE1-F1
#
_entry.id   AF-A0A382SFE1-F1
#
_cell.length_a   1.000
_cell.length_b   1.000
_cell.length_c   1.000
_cell.angle_alpha   90.00
_cell.angle_beta   90.00
_cell.angle_gamma   90.00
#
_symmetry.space_group_name_H-M   'P 1'
#
loop_
_entity.id
_entity.type
_entity.pdbx_description
1 polymer ?
#
loop_
_entity_poly.entity_id
_entity_poly.type
_entity_poly.pdbx_seq_one_letter_code
_entity_poly.pdbx_strand_id
1 'polypeptide(L)' 'MKLYKKNLKKLIQGNVYDPKMEHDACGVGLVASVDGKKSRKIVEYGIEALKA' A
#
# COMPACT_ATOMS: atom_id res chain seq x y z
N MET A 1 -13.43 15.93 5.63
CA MET A 1 -13.73 14.70 6.43
C MET A 1 -15.21 14.31 6.61
N LYS A 2 -16.23 15.19 6.47
CA LYS A 2 -17.64 14.81 6.75
C LYS A 2 -18.13 13.62 5.91
N LEU A 3 -17.78 13.59 4.62
CA LEU A 3 -18.16 12.52 3.70
C LEU A 3 -17.53 11.16 4.08
N TYR A 4 -16.24 11.17 4.41
CA TYR A 4 -15.51 9.99 4.87
C TYR A 4 -16.19 9.35 6.10
N LYS A 5 -16.46 10.14 7.15
CA LYS A 5 -17.10 9.63 8.38
C LYS A 5 -18.50 9.06 8.11
N LYS A 6 -19.27 9.68 7.22
CA LYS A 6 -20.61 9.19 6.81
C LYS A 6 -20.50 7.82 6.13
N ASN A 7 -19.57 7.66 5.20
CA ASN A 7 -19.40 6.42 4.44
C ASN A 7 -18.83 5.31 5.33
N LEU A 8 -17.84 5.61 6.17
CA LEU A 8 -17.28 4.68 7.14
C LEU A 8 -18.36 4.08 8.04
N LYS A 9 -19.26 4.92 8.59
CA LYS A 9 -20.38 4.46 9.42
C LYS A 9 -21.32 3.52 8.65
N LYS A 10 -21.60 3.82 7.38
CA LYS A 10 -22.44 2.96 6.53
C LYS A 10 -21.79 1.60 6.27
N LEU A 11 -20.48 1.56 6.05
CA LEU A 11 -19.72 0.34 5.80
C LEU A 11 -19.64 -0.56 7.06
N ILE A 12 -19.41 0.05 8.23
CA ILE A 12 -19.44 -0.66 9.53
C ILE A 12 -20.83 -1.23 9.80
N GLN A 13 -21.89 -0.42 9.64
CA GLN A 13 -23.27 -0.89 9.86
C GLN A 13 -23.68 -2.00 8.88
N GLY A 14 -23.15 -2.00 7.67
CA GLY A 14 -23.38 -3.04 6.68
C GLY A 14 -22.55 -4.30 6.87
N ASN A 15 -21.72 -4.39 7.92
CA ASN A 15 -20.74 -5.48 8.13
C ASN A 15 -19.78 -5.69 6.93
N VAL A 16 -19.54 -4.65 6.13
CA VAL A 16 -18.62 -4.68 4.98
C VAL A 16 -17.21 -4.25 5.37
N TYR A 17 -17.06 -3.63 6.54
CA TYR A 17 -15.79 -3.12 7.05
C TYR A 17 -15.73 -3.29 8.57
N ASP A 18 -14.64 -3.88 9.06
CA ASP A 18 -14.31 -3.97 10.49
C ASP A 18 -12.98 -3.21 10.71
N PRO A 19 -12.95 -2.15 11.56
CA PRO A 19 -11.72 -1.44 11.89
C PRO A 19 -10.60 -2.34 12.44
N LYS A 20 -10.91 -3.51 13.02
CA LYS A 20 -9.89 -4.46 13.49
C LYS A 20 -9.17 -5.19 12.35
N MET A 21 -9.78 -5.21 11.17
CA MET A 21 -9.17 -5.73 9.93
C MET A 21 -8.36 -4.66 9.22
N GLU A 22 -8.37 -3.42 9.73
CA GLU A 22 -7.50 -2.35 9.26
C GLU A 22 -6.07 -2.65 9.74
N HIS A 23 -5.32 -3.35 8.90
CA HIS A 23 -3.89 -3.52 9.06
C HIS A 23 -3.18 -2.36 8.35
N ASP A 24 -2.38 -1.59 9.10
CA ASP A 24 -1.37 -0.69 8.52
C ASP A 24 -0.25 -1.56 7.93
N ALA A 25 -0.40 -2.06 6.70
CA ALA A 25 0.64 -2.91 6.11
C ALA A 25 0.66 -2.95 4.57
N CYS A 26 0.22 -1.90 3.88
CA CYS A 26 0.62 -1.72 2.48
C CYS A 26 1.96 -0.98 2.46
N GLY A 27 3.06 -1.75 2.57
CA GLY A 27 4.41 -1.22 2.43
C GLY A 27 4.65 -0.66 1.03
N VAL A 28 5.26 0.52 0.95
CA VAL A 28 5.71 1.11 -0.31
C VAL A 28 7.22 1.30 -0.27
N GLY A 29 7.89 0.96 -1.37
CA GLY A 29 9.35 1.07 -1.50
C GLY A 29 9.74 1.63 -2.86
N LEU A 30 10.88 2.33 -2.91
CA LEU A 30 11.45 2.90 -4.13
C LEU A 30 12.88 2.38 -4.33
N VAL A 31 13.19 1.98 -5.56
CA VAL A 31 14.54 1.61 -5.98
C VAL A 31 14.90 2.43 -7.22
N ALA A 32 16.09 3.04 -7.23
CA ALA A 32 16.56 3.89 -8.33
C ALA A 32 18.07 3.72 -8.56
N SER A 33 18.52 3.96 -9.81
CA SER A 33 19.94 4.03 -10.14
C SER A 33 20.46 5.44 -9.95
N VAL A 34 21.49 5.62 -9.11
CA VAL A 34 22.11 6.93 -8.86
C VAL A 34 22.92 7.45 -10.05
N ASP A 35 23.37 6.55 -10.92
CA ASP A 35 24.11 6.86 -12.15
C ASP A 35 23.21 7.07 -13.38
N GLY A 36 21.89 6.94 -13.22
CA GLY A 36 20.90 7.11 -14.29
C GLY A 36 20.91 6.03 -15.38
N LYS A 37 21.69 4.96 -15.23
CA LYS A 37 21.76 3.89 -16.24
C LYS A 37 20.61 2.90 -16.08
N LYS A 38 19.97 2.57 -17.21
CA LYS A 38 18.96 1.51 -17.25
C LYS A 38 19.59 0.14 -17.03
N SER A 39 19.00 -0.67 -16.15
CA SER A 39 19.45 -2.06 -15.89
C SER A 39 18.30 -2.93 -15.40
N ARG A 40 18.28 -4.21 -15.81
CA ARG A 40 17.29 -5.21 -15.34
C ARG A 40 17.40 -5.48 -13.83
N LYS A 41 18.58 -5.24 -13.27
CA LYS A 41 18.89 -5.41 -11.84
C LYS A 41 18.01 -4.54 -10.94
N ILE A 42 17.65 -3.33 -11.38
CA ILE A 42 16.77 -2.42 -10.63
C ILE A 42 15.37 -3.03 -10.45
N VAL A 43 14.89 -3.75 -11.45
CA VAL A 43 13.60 -4.46 -11.39
C VAL A 43 13.68 -5.69 -10.49
N GLU A 44 14.82 -6.40 -10.47
CA GLU A 44 15.05 -7.53 -9.56
C GLU A 44 15.00 -7.09 -8.11
N TYR A 45 15.71 -6.01 -7.77
CA TYR A 45 15.66 -5.41 -6.44
C TYR A 45 14.25 -4.94 -6.04
N GLY A 46 13.49 -4.37 -6.98
CA GLY A 46 12.09 -4.02 -6.73
C GLY A 46 11.22 -5.24 -6.41
N ILE A 47 11.44 -6.37 -7.07
CA ILE A 47 10.73 -7.62 -6.80
C ILE A 47 11.15 -8.20 -5.44
N GLU A 48 12.44 -8.16 -5.10
CA GLU A 48 12.94 -8.62 -3.79
C GLU A 48 12.33 -7.81 -2.64
N ALA A 49 12.22 -6.48 -2.79
CA ALA A 49 11.63 -5.61 -1.78
C ALA A 49 10.15 -5.91 -1.48
N LEU A 50 9.41 -6.47 -2.45
CA LEU A 50 7.98 -6.81 -2.30
C LEU A 50 7.73 -8.21 -1.72
N LYS A 51 8.76 -9.05 -1.59
CA LYS A 51 8.65 -10.41 -1.04
C LYS A 51 8.84 -10.47 0.48
N ALA A 52 9.06 -9.30 1.12
CA ALA A 52 9.27 -9.17 2.56
C ALA A 52 7.97 -9.31 3.37
#